data_AF-A0A960T510-F1
#
_entry.id   AF-A0A960T510-F1
#
_cell.length_a   1.000
_cell.length_b   1.000
_cell.length_c   1.000
_cell.angle_alpha   90.00
_cell.angle_beta   90.00
_cell.angle_gamma   90.00
#
_symmetry.space_group_name_H-M   'P 1'
#
loop_
_entity.id
_entity.type
_entity.pdbx_description
1 polymer ?
#
loop_
_entity_poly.entity_id
_entity_poly.type
_entity_poly.pdbx_seq_one_letter_code
_entity_poly.pdbx_strand_id
1 'polypeptide(L)'
;MSYVSGTAWTPALVPNLAGSDILIAGFGNTCQDDYSKMRYNSDCLGYFGTYSLMEQVAPKLLLCCEFGGREGDIRMEVVKKMRQEHAYGSKQQTVILPGDTGVCVDLRHLLLCCSVSRQLVDPSQVRVTKSDSAFGPLAYLSPSSVV
;
A
#
# COMPACT_ATOMS: atom_id res chain seq x y z
N MET A 1 -5.09 -11.20 8.10
CA MET A 1 -5.36 -10.10 7.15
C MET A 1 -6.23 -9.11 7.88
N SER A 2 -5.86 -7.84 7.84
CA SER A 2 -6.63 -6.75 8.42
C SER A 2 -6.90 -5.66 7.39
N TYR A 3 -8.01 -4.95 7.58
CA TYR A 3 -8.42 -3.84 6.73
C TYR A 3 -8.82 -2.65 7.61
N VAL A 4 -8.38 -1.47 7.22
CA VAL A 4 -8.71 -0.20 7.87
C VAL A 4 -9.05 0.82 6.79
N SER A 5 -10.14 1.56 6.96
CA SER A 5 -10.62 2.54 6.00
C SER A 5 -11.42 3.63 6.73
N GLY A 6 -11.51 4.81 6.11
CA GLY A 6 -12.40 5.90 6.57
C GLY A 6 -12.12 6.41 7.98
N THR A 7 -10.87 6.30 8.46
CA THR A 7 -10.49 6.71 9.82
C THR A 7 -9.16 7.43 9.82
N ALA A 8 -9.03 8.43 10.71
CA ALA A 8 -7.75 9.01 11.08
C ALA A 8 -6.86 7.99 11.81
N TRP A 9 -5.56 8.26 11.83
CA TRP A 9 -4.62 7.49 12.63
C TRP A 9 -4.89 7.66 14.12
N THR A 10 -4.86 6.55 14.84
CA THR A 10 -4.81 6.53 16.31
C THR A 10 -4.03 5.29 16.78
N PRO A 11 -3.22 5.39 17.85
CA PRO A 11 -2.50 4.25 18.41
C PRO A 11 -3.41 3.07 18.78
N ALA A 12 -4.68 3.33 19.08
CA ALA A 12 -5.67 2.30 19.41
C ALA A 12 -5.98 1.33 18.26
N LEU A 13 -5.59 1.65 17.02
CA LEU A 13 -5.74 0.74 15.88
C LEU A 13 -4.77 -0.44 15.99
N VAL A 14 -3.54 -0.23 16.48
CA VAL A 14 -2.45 -1.20 16.39
C VAL A 14 -2.77 -2.55 17.05
N PRO A 15 -3.31 -2.62 18.28
CA PRO A 15 -3.59 -3.91 18.92
C PRO A 15 -4.58 -4.79 18.13
N ASN A 16 -5.50 -4.17 17.39
CA ASN A 16 -6.51 -4.87 16.59
C ASN A 16 -5.97 -5.35 15.23
N LEU A 17 -4.83 -4.80 14.80
CA LEU A 17 -4.19 -5.09 13.51
C LEU A 17 -2.92 -5.95 13.68
N ALA A 18 -2.44 -6.11 14.90
CA ALA A 18 -1.21 -6.84 15.22
C ALA A 18 -1.26 -8.30 14.74
N GLY A 19 -0.13 -8.79 14.23
CA GLY A 19 0.01 -10.16 13.74
C GLY A 19 -0.57 -10.42 12.34
N SER A 20 -1.07 -9.39 11.66
CA SER A 20 -1.55 -9.55 10.29
C SER A 20 -0.42 -9.64 9.26
N ASP A 21 -0.41 -10.72 8.49
CA ASP A 21 0.49 -10.85 7.33
C ASP A 21 0.19 -9.83 6.22
N ILE A 22 -1.08 -9.51 6.02
CA ILE A 22 -1.56 -8.54 5.03
C ILE A 22 -2.31 -7.43 5.75
N LEU A 23 -1.91 -6.19 5.50
CA LEU A 23 -2.64 -4.98 5.89
C LEU A 23 -3.15 -4.29 4.64
N ILE A 24 -4.45 -4.05 4.58
CA ILE A 24 -5.10 -3.22 3.54
C ILE A 24 -5.45 -1.89 4.21
N ALA A 25 -4.85 -0.80 3.75
CA ALA A 25 -5.01 0.52 4.35
C ALA A 25 -5.67 1.49 3.37
N GLY A 26 -6.86 1.96 3.72
CA GLY A 26 -7.55 3.05 3.03
C GLY A 26 -6.81 4.36 3.29
N PHE A 27 -6.05 4.79 2.28
CA PHE A 27 -5.15 5.94 2.33
C PHE A 27 -5.93 7.26 2.48
N GLY A 28 -6.98 7.45 1.67
CA GLY A 28 -7.74 8.69 1.63
C GLY A 28 -7.00 9.79 0.89
N ASN A 29 -6.89 10.97 1.49
CA ASN A 29 -6.18 12.13 0.92
C ASN A 29 -4.89 12.40 1.70
N THR A 30 -4.04 13.32 1.22
CA THR A 30 -2.86 13.79 1.95
C THR A 30 -2.69 15.28 1.75
N CYS A 31 -2.25 15.99 2.78
CA CYS A 31 -1.80 17.39 2.67
C CYS A 31 -0.27 17.48 2.83
N GLN A 32 0.31 18.67 2.68
CA GLN A 32 1.76 18.87 2.81
C GLN A 32 2.28 18.46 4.21
N ASP A 33 1.58 18.83 5.27
CA ASP A 33 1.99 18.53 6.65
C ASP A 33 1.91 17.02 6.95
N ASP A 34 0.91 16.34 6.40
CA ASP A 34 0.77 14.88 6.52
C ASP A 34 1.81 14.14 5.68
N TYR A 35 2.03 14.57 4.43
CA TYR A 35 3.02 13.95 3.53
C TYR A 35 4.48 14.11 4.03
N SER A 36 4.73 15.18 4.79
CA SER A 36 6.02 15.44 5.44
C SER A 36 6.12 14.84 6.86
N LYS A 37 5.09 14.13 7.33
CA LYS A 37 5.01 13.50 8.66
C LYS A 37 5.11 14.50 9.82
N MET A 38 4.65 15.74 9.62
CA MET A 38 4.57 16.76 10.68
C MET A 38 3.25 16.64 11.46
N ARG A 39 2.15 16.32 10.79
CA ARG A 39 0.82 16.24 11.40
C ARG A 39 -0.05 15.19 10.71
N TYR A 40 -0.68 14.31 11.49
CA TYR A 40 -1.67 13.36 10.96
C TYR A 40 -2.91 14.07 10.41
N ASN A 41 -3.47 13.53 9.34
CA ASN A 41 -4.80 13.89 8.88
C ASN A 41 -5.88 13.57 9.94
N SER A 42 -6.96 14.36 9.95
CA SER A 42 -8.05 14.26 10.93
C SER A 42 -9.24 13.42 10.46
N ASP A 43 -9.33 13.15 9.16
CA ASP A 43 -10.48 12.50 8.50
C ASP A 43 -10.13 11.15 7.85
N CYS A 44 -8.85 10.88 7.61
CA CYS A 44 -8.35 9.67 6.99
C CYS A 44 -6.93 9.37 7.46
N LEU A 45 -6.37 8.21 7.06
CA LEU A 45 -5.03 7.83 7.45
C LEU A 45 -3.97 8.77 6.86
N GLY A 46 -4.15 9.15 5.60
CA GLY A 46 -3.15 9.90 4.84
C GLY A 46 -1.82 9.15 4.72
N TYR A 47 -0.78 9.87 4.32
CA TYR A 47 0.57 9.37 4.25
C TYR A 47 1.12 9.01 5.63
N PHE A 48 1.04 9.95 6.59
CA PHE A 48 1.69 9.75 7.88
C PHE A 48 1.02 8.62 8.65
N GLY A 49 -0.32 8.62 8.73
CA GLY A 49 -1.05 7.58 9.43
C GLY A 49 -0.87 6.19 8.83
N THR A 50 -0.86 6.08 7.49
CA THR A 50 -0.60 4.81 6.80
C THR A 50 0.82 4.31 7.08
N TYR A 51 1.81 5.20 7.02
CA TYR A 51 3.21 4.87 7.31
C TYR A 51 3.39 4.43 8.77
N SER A 52 2.82 5.17 9.73
CA SER A 52 2.86 4.83 11.16
C SER A 52 2.15 3.51 11.48
N LEU A 53 1.07 3.16 10.78
CA LEU A 53 0.43 1.85 10.90
C LEU A 53 1.33 0.75 10.37
N MET A 54 1.94 0.94 9.20
CA MET A 54 2.86 -0.02 8.61
C MET A 54 4.03 -0.35 9.55
N GLU A 55 4.67 0.67 10.14
CA GLU A 55 5.80 0.46 11.04
C GLU A 55 5.41 -0.26 12.33
N GLN A 56 4.24 0.05 12.90
CA GLN A 56 3.80 -0.53 14.17
C GLN A 56 3.18 -1.92 14.01
N VAL A 57 2.47 -2.17 12.92
CA VAL A 57 1.86 -3.48 12.62
C VAL A 57 2.87 -4.44 12.00
N ALA A 58 3.85 -3.91 11.25
CA ALA A 58 4.87 -4.65 10.53
C ALA A 58 4.32 -5.81 9.66
N PRO A 59 3.34 -5.56 8.78
CA PRO A 59 2.79 -6.61 7.92
C PRO A 59 3.83 -7.10 6.91
N LYS A 60 3.67 -8.32 6.39
CA LYS A 60 4.50 -8.81 5.28
C LYS A 60 4.14 -8.10 3.97
N LEU A 61 2.86 -7.79 3.78
CA LEU A 61 2.32 -7.07 2.63
C LEU A 61 1.40 -5.93 3.09
N LEU A 62 1.71 -4.71 2.66
CA LEU A 62 0.85 -3.54 2.74
C LEU A 62 0.24 -3.24 1.36
N LEU A 63 -1.09 -3.19 1.29
CA LEU A 63 -1.84 -2.68 0.15
C LEU A 63 -2.43 -1.32 0.51
N CYS A 64 -1.93 -0.24 -0.11
CA CYS A 64 -2.50 1.10 0.04
C CYS A 64 -3.68 1.25 -0.94
N CYS A 65 -4.88 1.52 -0.45
CA CYS A 65 -6.11 1.59 -1.23
C CYS A 65 -6.78 2.97 -1.07
N GLU A 66 -7.91 3.20 -1.76
CA GLU A 66 -8.79 4.35 -1.52
C GLU A 66 -8.10 5.72 -1.62
N PHE A 67 -7.25 5.88 -2.63
CA PHE A 67 -6.62 7.18 -2.90
C PHE A 67 -7.67 8.18 -3.38
N GLY A 68 -7.72 9.32 -2.70
CA GLY A 68 -8.55 10.46 -3.07
C GLY A 68 -8.09 11.10 -4.38
N GLY A 69 -9.04 11.64 -5.13
CA GLY A 69 -8.77 12.27 -6.42
C GLY A 69 -8.23 13.71 -6.34
N ARG A 70 -8.16 14.30 -5.15
CA ARG A 70 -7.89 15.75 -4.96
C ARG A 70 -6.50 16.14 -5.45
N GLU A 71 -5.50 15.31 -5.22
CA GLU A 71 -4.11 15.54 -5.60
C GLU A 71 -3.74 14.92 -6.97
N GLY A 72 -4.74 14.39 -7.71
CA GLY A 72 -4.51 13.58 -8.90
C GLY A 72 -4.09 12.14 -8.57
N ASP A 73 -3.67 11.37 -9.59
CA ASP A 73 -3.31 9.96 -9.41
C ASP A 73 -1.91 9.82 -8.80
N ILE A 74 -1.85 9.94 -7.47
CA ILE A 74 -0.62 9.88 -6.65
C ILE A 74 -0.24 8.46 -6.21
N ARG A 75 -0.95 7.43 -6.67
CA ARG A 75 -0.87 6.05 -6.15
C ARG A 75 0.55 5.49 -6.16
N MET A 76 1.27 5.69 -7.27
CA MET A 76 2.63 5.15 -7.44
C MET A 76 3.67 6.00 -6.72
N GLU A 77 3.48 7.31 -6.70
CA GLU A 77 4.37 8.30 -6.11
C GLU A 77 4.42 8.12 -4.58
N VAL A 78 3.25 7.98 -3.96
CA VAL A 78 3.11 7.68 -2.53
C VAL A 78 3.80 6.37 -2.18
N VAL A 79 3.48 5.29 -2.89
CA VAL A 79 4.04 3.96 -2.60
C VAL A 79 5.55 3.95 -2.84
N LYS A 80 6.04 4.62 -3.88
CA LYS A 80 7.47 4.78 -4.14
C LYS A 80 8.17 5.49 -2.98
N LYS A 81 7.60 6.60 -2.48
CA LYS A 81 8.15 7.33 -1.33
C LYS A 81 8.14 6.47 -0.06
N MET A 82 7.03 5.79 0.25
CA MET A 82 6.94 4.90 1.42
C MET A 82 8.01 3.80 1.37
N ARG A 83 8.21 3.16 0.21
CA ARG A 83 9.28 2.15 0.03
C ARG A 83 10.66 2.72 0.27
N GLN A 84 10.94 3.92 -0.25
CA GLN A 84 12.23 4.58 -0.06
C GLN A 84 12.47 4.84 1.43
N GLU A 85 11.51 5.43 2.13
CA GLU A 85 11.63 5.73 3.56
C GLU A 85 11.76 4.45 4.41
N HIS A 86 10.94 3.43 4.12
CA HIS A 86 10.98 2.15 4.84
C HIS A 86 12.32 1.42 4.70
N ALA A 87 12.93 1.48 3.50
CA ALA A 87 14.21 0.83 3.22
C ALA A 87 15.37 1.42 4.04
N TYR A 88 15.31 2.69 4.43
CA TYR A 88 16.35 3.33 5.26
C TYR A 88 16.18 3.06 6.76
N GLY A 89 14.95 2.78 7.22
CA GLY A 89 14.63 2.78 8.66
C GLY A 89 14.35 1.41 9.30
N SER A 90 13.97 0.39 8.53
CA SER A 90 13.39 -0.83 9.10
C SER A 90 14.28 -2.07 9.01
N LYS A 91 14.24 -2.91 10.06
CA LYS A 91 14.81 -4.27 10.08
C LYS A 91 13.87 -5.32 9.46
N GLN A 92 12.59 -5.00 9.33
CA GLN A 92 11.55 -5.90 8.80
C GLN A 92 11.12 -5.45 7.41
N GLN A 93 11.13 -6.39 6.46
CA GLN A 93 10.88 -6.11 5.05
C GLN A 93 9.38 -6.27 4.74
N THR A 94 8.63 -5.18 4.89
CA THR A 94 7.25 -5.07 4.39
C THR A 94 7.30 -4.80 2.90
N VAL A 95 6.58 -5.60 2.11
CA VAL A 95 6.31 -5.28 0.70
C VAL A 95 5.16 -4.28 0.65
N ILE A 96 5.36 -3.13 0.03
CA ILE A 96 4.35 -2.06 -0.05
C ILE A 96 3.89 -1.95 -1.50
N LEU A 97 2.61 -2.16 -1.79
CA LEU A 97 2.06 -2.00 -3.15
C LEU A 97 0.85 -1.06 -3.12
N PRO A 98 0.57 -0.33 -4.22
CA PRO A 98 -0.76 0.26 -4.39
C PRO A 98 -1.76 -0.89 -4.62
N GLY A 99 -2.85 -0.89 -3.88
CA GLY A 99 -4.02 -1.71 -4.15
C GLY A 99 -4.91 -1.02 -5.18
N ASP A 100 -5.45 -1.81 -6.09
CA ASP A 100 -6.38 -1.35 -7.12
C ASP A 100 -7.36 -2.45 -7.48
N THR A 101 -8.41 -2.10 -8.24
CA THR A 101 -9.37 -3.09 -8.73
C THR A 101 -8.66 -4.15 -9.56
N GLY A 102 -8.88 -5.42 -9.22
CA GLY A 102 -8.29 -6.57 -9.94
C GLY A 102 -6.98 -7.10 -9.35
N VAL A 103 -6.44 -6.47 -8.30
CA VAL A 103 -5.39 -7.11 -7.50
C VAL A 103 -5.93 -8.39 -6.87
N CYS A 104 -5.19 -9.49 -6.99
CA CYS A 104 -5.60 -10.79 -6.47
C CYS A 104 -4.44 -11.41 -5.69
N VAL A 105 -4.70 -11.80 -4.45
CA VAL A 105 -3.71 -12.36 -3.53
C VAL A 105 -4.17 -13.75 -3.10
N ASP A 106 -3.33 -14.75 -3.31
CA ASP A 106 -3.49 -16.07 -2.71
C ASP A 106 -3.14 -15.99 -1.22
N LEU A 107 -4.14 -16.12 -0.36
CA LEU A 107 -3.96 -15.95 1.08
C LEU A 107 -3.16 -17.10 1.74
N ARG A 108 -3.10 -18.27 1.11
CA ARG A 108 -2.40 -19.44 1.67
C ARG A 108 -0.89 -19.28 1.57
N HIS A 109 -0.42 -18.78 0.43
CA HIS A 109 1.00 -18.64 0.11
C HIS A 109 1.46 -17.18 0.10
N LEU A 110 0.55 -16.23 0.28
CA LEU A 110 0.80 -14.78 0.19
C LEU A 110 1.39 -14.35 -1.16
N LEU A 111 0.91 -14.97 -2.24
CA LEU A 111 1.37 -14.68 -3.61
C LEU A 111 0.38 -13.79 -4.35
N LEU A 112 0.87 -12.91 -5.21
CA LEU A 112 0.06 -12.07 -6.09
C LEU A 112 -0.13 -12.71 -7.46
N CYS A 113 -1.35 -12.62 -7.99
CA CYS A 113 -1.62 -13.05 -9.36
C CYS A 113 -1.18 -11.97 -10.36
N CYS A 114 -0.29 -12.33 -11.28
CA CYS A 114 0.09 -11.46 -12.40
C CYS A 114 -1.13 -11.11 -13.26
N SER A 115 -1.33 -9.84 -13.56
CA SER A 115 -2.48 -9.36 -14.34
C SER A 115 -2.51 -9.93 -15.76
N VAL A 116 -1.36 -10.27 -16.33
CA VAL A 116 -1.21 -10.77 -17.72
C VAL A 116 -1.12 -12.30 -17.74
N SER A 117 -0.08 -12.86 -17.13
CA SER A 117 0.21 -14.30 -17.21
C SER A 117 -0.63 -15.16 -16.26
N ARG A 118 -1.34 -14.53 -15.31
CA ARG A 118 -2.09 -15.18 -14.21
C ARG A 118 -1.24 -16.04 -13.28
N GLN A 119 0.08 -16.04 -13.45
CA GLN A 119 1.00 -16.74 -12.57
C GLN A 119 0.96 -16.13 -11.17
N LEU A 120 1.10 -16.98 -10.15
CA LEU A 120 1.31 -16.54 -8.78
C LEU A 120 2.77 -16.13 -8.60
N VAL A 121 2.99 -14.94 -8.03
CA VAL A 121 4.30 -14.28 -7.92
C VAL A 121 4.50 -13.82 -6.49
N ASP A 122 5.73 -13.93 -5.99
CA ASP A 122 6.08 -13.32 -4.71
C ASP A 122 5.87 -11.80 -4.78
N PRO A 123 5.16 -11.18 -3.81
CA PRO A 123 4.87 -9.75 -3.82
C PRO A 123 6.11 -8.86 -3.98
N SER A 124 7.27 -9.27 -3.46
CA SER A 124 8.53 -8.53 -3.57
C SER A 124 9.06 -8.44 -5.01
N GLN A 125 8.64 -9.36 -5.88
CA GLN A 125 9.05 -9.44 -7.28
C GLN A 125 8.05 -8.77 -8.23
N VAL A 126 6.88 -8.37 -7.73
CA VAL A 126 5.83 -7.75 -8.54
C VAL A 126 6.23 -6.34 -8.92
N ARG A 127 6.16 -6.04 -10.22
CA ARG A 127 6.22 -4.67 -10.73
C ARG A 127 4.80 -4.17 -10.96
N VAL A 128 4.55 -2.91 -10.61
CA VAL A 128 3.24 -2.29 -10.82
C VAL A 128 3.38 -1.20 -11.88
N THR A 129 2.50 -1.20 -12.88
CA THR A 129 2.47 -0.20 -13.95
C THR A 129 1.11 0.50 -13.99
N LYS A 130 1.11 1.79 -14.34
CA LYS A 130 -0.12 2.57 -14.60
C LYS A 130 -0.58 2.34 -16.03
N SER A 131 -1.89 2.44 -16.26
CA SER A 131 -2.46 2.65 -17.60
C SER A 131 -2.20 4.08 -18.10
N ASP A 132 -2.47 4.33 -19.38
CA ASP A 132 -2.33 5.66 -19.99
C ASP A 132 -3.31 6.70 -19.43
N SER A 133 -4.46 6.27 -18.89
CA SER A 133 -5.43 7.15 -18.24
C SER A 133 -5.12 7.34 -16.75
N ALA A 134 -5.26 8.58 -16.27
CA ALA A 134 -5.26 8.86 -14.83
C ALA A 134 -6.35 8.05 -14.11
N PHE A 135 -6.01 7.44 -12.97
CA PHE A 135 -6.89 6.53 -12.23
C PHE A 135 -7.36 5.29 -13.00
N GLY A 136 -6.78 5.00 -14.16
CA GLY A 136 -7.05 3.73 -14.83
C GLY A 136 -6.41 2.55 -14.10
N PRO A 137 -6.71 1.33 -14.54
CA PRO A 137 -6.34 0.12 -13.83
C PRO A 137 -4.82 -0.03 -13.75
N LEU A 138 -4.33 -0.45 -12.59
CA LEU A 138 -2.95 -0.86 -12.38
C LEU A 138 -2.76 -2.30 -12.84
N ALA A 139 -1.64 -2.55 -13.51
CA ALA A 139 -1.22 -3.91 -13.84
C ALA A 139 -0.11 -4.37 -12.89
N TYR A 140 -0.24 -5.60 -12.40
CA TYR A 140 0.70 -6.28 -11.51
C TYR A 140 1.44 -7.33 -12.33
N LEU A 141 2.72 -7.08 -12.63
CA LEU A 141 3.50 -7.87 -13.60
C LEU A 141 4.51 -8.75 -12.88
N SER A 142 4.57 -10.02 -13.29
CA SER A 142 5.67 -10.92 -12.96
C SER A 142 6.96 -10.48 -13.67
N PRO A 143 8.16 -10.85 -13.17
CA PRO A 143 9.42 -10.59 -13.88
C PRO A 143 9.43 -11.11 -15.33
N SER A 144 8.73 -12.21 -15.59
CA SER A 144 8.57 -12.82 -16.92
C SER A 144 7.64 -12.03 -17.86
N SER A 145 6.84 -11.10 -17.34
CA SER A 145 5.88 -10.30 -18.12
C SER A 145 6.34 -8.85 -18.34
N VAL A 146 7.53 -8.50 -17.87
CA VAL A 146 8.16 -7.19 -18.08
C VAL A 146 9.12 -7.36 -19.26
N VAL A 147 8.67 -6.95 -20.45
CA VAL A 147 9.48 -6.92 -21.68
C VAL A 147 10.14 -5.56 -21.83
#